data_AF-A0A1Q6RN58-F1
#
_entry.id   AF-A0A1Q6RN58-F1
#
_cell.length_a   1.000
_cell.length_b   1.000
_cell.length_c   1.000
_cell.angle_alpha   90.00
_cell.angle_beta   90.00
_cell.angle_gamma   90.00
#
_symmetry.space_group_name_H-M   'P 1'
#
loop_
_entity.id
_entity.type
_entity.pdbx_description
1 polymer ?
#
loop_
_entity_poly.entity_id
_entity_poly.type
_entity_poly.pdbx_seq_one_letter_code
_entity_poly.pdbx_strand_id
1 'polypeptide(L)'
;MVYTIDRSICNGCDACSSTCPTHAISHDVKAEKNSIDPEYCVSCNLCSSFCERNAIRRTDGSFTPYKGWDKWNMPLIDTRRCTGCSLCIEEYPMNALALTGAKEHGDIHTYAYLKSAGRCIGCEKCAARCPIEAIEMIPQLAPDGTENPVNVRPEYLKATEKTKSLKHFMK
;
A
#
# COMPACT_ATOMS: atom_id res chain seq x y z
N MET A 1 -7.36 16.69 -10.96
CA MET A 1 -5.97 16.88 -10.47
C MET A 1 -5.13 15.76 -11.06
N VAL A 2 -3.92 16.03 -11.56
CA VAL A 2 -3.02 15.07 -12.26
C VAL A 2 -1.60 15.18 -11.72
N TYR A 3 -0.75 14.19 -11.98
CA TYR A 3 0.68 14.23 -11.65
C TYR A 3 1.52 14.69 -12.86
N THR A 4 2.66 15.31 -12.58
CA THR A 4 3.68 15.73 -13.56
C THR A 4 5.07 15.27 -13.12
N ILE A 5 6.05 15.26 -14.03
CA ILE A 5 7.43 14.88 -13.73
C ILE A 5 8.34 16.11 -13.90
N ASP A 6 9.05 16.46 -12.83
CA ASP A 6 10.13 17.43 -12.87
C ASP A 6 11.34 16.84 -13.59
N ARG A 7 11.56 17.28 -14.84
CA ARG A 7 12.63 16.79 -15.72
C ARG A 7 14.03 17.19 -15.25
N SER A 8 14.17 18.19 -14.37
CA SER A 8 15.46 18.55 -13.79
C SER A 8 15.94 17.52 -12.76
N ILE A 9 15.00 16.83 -12.10
CA ILE A 9 15.27 15.84 -11.05
C ILE A 9 15.23 14.41 -11.60
N CYS A 10 14.36 14.14 -12.56
CA CYS A 10 14.20 12.83 -13.20
C CYS A 10 15.50 12.35 -13.86
N ASN A 11 15.79 11.05 -13.78
CA ASN A 11 16.94 10.41 -14.43
C ASN A 11 16.54 9.26 -15.37
N GLY A 12 15.26 9.15 -15.74
CA GLY A 12 14.80 8.15 -16.71
C GLY A 12 14.85 6.69 -16.23
N CYS A 13 14.90 6.40 -14.91
CA CYS A 13 15.04 5.03 -14.40
C CYS A 13 13.80 4.12 -14.55
N ASP A 14 12.69 4.63 -15.08
CA ASP A 14 11.45 3.87 -15.36
C ASP A 14 10.72 3.20 -14.18
N ALA A 15 11.18 3.40 -12.94
CA ALA A 15 10.48 2.92 -11.74
C ALA A 15 9.02 3.41 -11.65
N CYS A 16 8.76 4.64 -12.10
CA CYS A 16 7.39 5.17 -12.17
C CYS A 16 6.56 4.55 -13.31
N SER A 17 7.20 4.25 -14.44
CA SER A 17 6.53 3.70 -15.62
C SER A 17 6.10 2.25 -15.37
N SER A 18 6.99 1.44 -14.80
CA SER A 18 6.73 0.02 -14.50
C SER A 18 5.59 -0.22 -13.51
N THR A 19 5.32 0.77 -12.66
CA THR A 19 4.24 0.68 -11.66
C THR A 19 2.92 1.28 -12.14
N CYS A 20 2.91 2.11 -13.20
CA CYS A 20 1.71 2.83 -13.61
C CYS A 20 0.62 1.88 -14.18
N PRO A 21 -0.54 1.72 -13.52
CA PRO A 21 -1.56 0.74 -13.93
C PRO A 21 -2.33 1.18 -15.19
N THR A 22 -2.31 2.47 -15.51
CA THR A 22 -2.97 3.03 -16.70
C THR A 22 -1.98 3.30 -17.83
N HIS A 23 -0.71 2.92 -17.67
CA HIS A 23 0.36 3.16 -18.65
C HIS A 23 0.47 4.62 -19.10
N ALA A 24 0.12 5.57 -18.22
CA ALA A 24 0.16 7.00 -18.49
C ALA A 24 1.58 7.60 -18.56
N ILE A 25 2.64 6.78 -18.51
CA ILE A 25 4.02 7.26 -18.38
C ILE A 25 4.83 6.80 -19.58
N SER A 26 5.51 7.74 -20.23
CA SER A 26 6.37 7.49 -21.39
C SER A 26 7.82 7.85 -21.08
N HIS A 27 8.74 7.13 -21.71
CA HIS A 27 10.18 7.36 -21.63
C HIS A 27 10.68 8.05 -22.90
N ASP A 28 11.32 9.21 -22.75
CA ASP A 28 12.02 9.92 -23.81
C ASP A 28 13.47 9.44 -23.87
N VAL A 29 13.74 8.55 -24.84
CA VAL A 29 15.05 7.88 -25.01
C VAL A 29 16.17 8.89 -25.27
N LYS A 30 15.89 10.03 -25.93
CA LYS A 30 16.93 11.00 -26.27
C LYS A 30 17.29 11.88 -25.07
N ALA A 31 16.30 12.24 -24.27
CA ALA A 31 16.52 13.10 -23.10
C ALA A 31 16.84 12.31 -21.82
N GLU A 32 16.64 10.99 -21.83
CA GLU A 32 16.67 10.11 -20.65
C GLU A 32 15.73 10.61 -19.54
N LYS A 33 14.50 10.98 -19.92
CA LYS A 33 13.48 11.53 -19.00
C LYS A 33 12.13 10.88 -19.22
N ASN A 34 11.36 10.82 -18.14
CA ASN A 34 9.98 10.36 -18.20
C ASN A 34 9.01 11.54 -18.23
N SER A 35 7.84 11.31 -18.82
CA SER A 35 6.70 12.23 -18.82
C SER A 35 5.41 11.50 -18.46
N ILE A 36 4.46 12.19 -17.84
CA ILE A 36 3.12 11.68 -17.56
C ILE A 36 2.16 12.30 -18.58
N ASP A 37 1.39 11.47 -19.26
CA ASP A 37 0.24 11.88 -20.04
C ASP A 37 -0.94 12.16 -19.09
N PRO A 38 -1.42 13.41 -19.01
CA PRO A 38 -2.52 13.77 -18.13
C PRO A 38 -3.86 13.14 -18.51
N GLU A 39 -4.07 12.72 -19.76
CA GLU A 39 -5.34 12.11 -20.18
C GLU A 39 -5.53 10.71 -19.59
N TYR A 40 -4.45 9.96 -19.42
CA TYR A 40 -4.47 8.61 -18.84
C TYR A 40 -4.18 8.59 -17.33
N CYS A 41 -3.84 9.74 -16.73
CA CYS A 41 -3.48 9.83 -15.32
C CYS A 41 -4.71 9.84 -14.41
N VAL A 42 -4.95 8.74 -13.68
CA VAL A 42 -6.04 8.63 -12.70
C VAL A 42 -5.68 9.10 -11.28
N SER A 43 -4.53 9.76 -11.12
CA SER A 43 -4.08 10.33 -9.85
C SER A 43 -3.99 9.37 -8.66
N CYS A 44 -3.55 8.14 -8.91
CA CYS A 44 -3.43 7.08 -7.90
C CYS A 44 -2.25 7.23 -6.90
N ASN A 45 -1.33 8.19 -7.11
CA ASN A 45 -0.11 8.43 -6.30
C ASN A 45 0.98 7.33 -6.36
N LEU A 46 0.79 6.30 -7.18
CA LEU A 46 1.70 5.17 -7.22
C LEU A 46 3.09 5.56 -7.74
N CYS A 47 3.15 6.29 -8.86
CA CYS A 47 4.42 6.79 -9.42
C CYS A 47 5.24 7.64 -8.43
N SER A 48 4.58 8.46 -7.60
CA SER A 48 5.27 9.26 -6.57
C SER A 48 5.87 8.38 -5.48
N SER A 49 5.20 7.29 -5.12
CA SER A 49 5.65 6.37 -4.05
C SER A 49 6.87 5.55 -4.44
N PHE A 50 7.11 5.36 -5.75
CA PHE A 50 8.24 4.60 -6.29
C PHE A 50 9.37 5.49 -6.85
N CYS A 51 9.24 6.82 -6.80
CA CYS A 51 10.26 7.72 -7.32
C CYS A 51 11.27 8.11 -6.25
N GLU A 52 12.37 7.36 -6.12
CA GLU A 52 13.46 7.63 -5.17
C GLU A 52 14.02 9.06 -5.25
N ARG A 53 14.02 9.65 -6.45
CA ARG A 53 14.49 11.02 -6.68
C ARG A 53 13.45 12.08 -6.34
N ASN A 54 12.22 11.72 -6.00
CA ASN A 54 11.12 12.64 -5.71
C ASN A 54 10.80 13.61 -6.86
N ALA A 55 10.91 13.14 -8.10
CA ALA A 55 10.66 13.95 -9.30
C ALA A 55 9.17 14.12 -9.63
N ILE A 56 8.26 13.37 -8.99
CA ILE A 56 6.83 13.40 -9.28
C ILE A 56 6.17 14.54 -8.49
N ARG A 57 5.45 15.43 -9.19
CA ARG A 57 4.78 16.59 -8.61
C ARG A 57 3.27 16.54 -8.85
N ARG A 58 2.49 17.01 -7.89
CA ARG A 58 1.07 17.32 -8.05
C ARG A 58 0.93 18.69 -8.74
N THR A 59 -0.27 19.01 -9.20
CA THR A 59 -0.58 20.31 -9.85
C THR A 59 -0.31 21.53 -8.97
N ASP A 60 -0.34 21.37 -7.65
CA ASP A 60 -0.02 22.40 -6.65
C ASP A 60 1.47 22.43 -6.26
N GLY A 61 2.32 21.64 -6.94
CA GLY A 61 3.75 21.52 -6.66
C GLY A 61 4.09 20.59 -5.48
N SER A 62 3.10 20.12 -4.72
CA SER A 62 3.33 19.16 -3.63
C SER A 62 3.74 17.78 -4.16
N PHE A 63 4.39 16.99 -3.32
CA PHE A 63 4.86 15.64 -3.67
C PHE A 63 4.81 14.71 -2.46
N THR A 64 4.73 13.41 -2.71
CA THR A 64 4.90 12.40 -1.67
C THR A 64 6.38 11.99 -1.65
N PRO A 65 7.13 12.22 -0.56
CA PRO A 65 8.50 11.74 -0.45
C PRO A 65 8.54 10.22 -0.55
N TYR A 66 9.51 9.71 -1.31
CA TYR A 66 9.85 8.31 -1.35
C TYR A 66 10.16 7.85 0.08
N LYS A 67 9.42 6.84 0.51
CA LYS A 67 9.70 6.08 1.72
C LYS A 67 10.28 4.76 1.22
N GLY A 68 11.45 4.36 1.74
CA GLY A 68 11.95 3.01 1.52
C GLY A 68 10.93 1.99 2.03
N TRP A 69 10.92 0.79 1.44
CA TRP A 69 9.99 -0.28 1.83
C TRP A 69 10.06 -0.60 3.34
N ASP A 70 11.25 -0.47 3.93
CA ASP A 70 11.52 -0.61 5.37
C ASP A 70 10.74 0.37 6.26
N LYS A 71 10.29 1.50 5.70
CA LYS A 71 9.60 2.60 6.42
C LYS A 71 8.12 2.67 6.11
N TRP A 72 7.56 1.67 5.43
CA TRP A 72 6.14 1.65 5.10
C TRP A 72 5.31 1.12 6.26
N ASN A 73 4.13 1.71 6.45
CA ASN A 73 3.12 1.15 7.33
C ASN A 73 2.22 0.21 6.53
N MET A 74 1.86 -0.96 7.09
CA MET A 74 0.89 -1.89 6.50
C MET A 74 -0.31 -2.13 7.41
N PRO A 75 -1.44 -2.55 6.82
CA PRO A 75 -2.65 -2.79 7.58
C PRO A 75 -2.57 -4.06 8.42
N LEU A 76 -2.64 -3.89 9.74
CA LEU A 76 -3.00 -4.93 10.69
C LEU A 76 -4.53 -4.95 10.84
N ILE A 77 -5.14 -6.08 10.50
CA ILE A 77 -6.59 -6.23 10.50
C ILE A 77 -7.03 -7.05 11.71
N ASP A 78 -7.87 -6.47 12.57
CA ASP A 78 -8.52 -7.20 13.67
C ASP A 78 -9.63 -8.09 13.09
N THR A 79 -9.33 -9.38 12.98
CA THR A 79 -10.23 -10.39 12.40
C THR A 79 -11.48 -10.63 13.23
N ARG A 80 -11.51 -10.23 14.50
CA ARG A 80 -12.70 -10.35 15.37
C ARG A 80 -13.67 -9.20 15.16
N ARG A 81 -13.16 -8.05 14.73
CA ARG A 81 -13.99 -6.86 14.44
C ARG A 81 -14.37 -6.80 12.97
N CYS A 82 -13.47 -7.21 12.08
CA CYS A 82 -13.69 -7.16 10.64
C CYS A 82 -14.94 -7.93 10.22
N THR A 83 -15.83 -7.26 9.49
CA THR A 83 -17.09 -7.84 8.98
C THR A 83 -16.98 -8.37 7.55
N GLY A 84 -15.81 -8.27 6.91
CA GLY A 84 -15.61 -8.74 5.54
C GLY A 84 -16.32 -7.91 4.45
N CYS A 85 -16.70 -6.66 4.72
CA CYS A 85 -17.52 -5.83 3.84
C CYS A 85 -16.89 -5.32 2.52
N SER A 86 -15.75 -5.87 2.08
CA SER A 86 -14.99 -5.51 0.84
C SER A 86 -14.54 -4.06 0.62
N LEU A 87 -15.01 -3.07 1.40
CA LEU A 87 -14.71 -1.64 1.19
C LEU A 87 -13.21 -1.29 1.13
N CYS A 88 -12.37 -2.04 1.83
CA CYS A 88 -10.92 -1.83 1.84
C CYS A 88 -10.20 -2.41 0.61
N ILE A 89 -10.84 -3.33 -0.12
CA ILE A 89 -10.27 -4.04 -1.27
C ILE A 89 -10.58 -3.31 -2.57
N GLU A 90 -11.82 -2.83 -2.73
CA GLU A 90 -12.29 -2.15 -3.95
C GLU A 90 -11.47 -0.90 -4.30
N GLU A 91 -11.01 -0.18 -3.28
CA GLU A 91 -10.23 1.05 -3.44
C GLU A 91 -8.71 0.81 -3.47
N TYR A 92 -8.28 -0.46 -3.41
CA TYR A 92 -6.86 -0.79 -3.30
C TYR A 92 -6.20 -0.95 -4.68
N PRO A 93 -5.38 0.02 -5.13
CA PRO A 93 -4.89 0.06 -6.52
C PRO A 93 -4.00 -1.12 -6.90
N MET A 94 -3.39 -1.79 -5.91
CA MET A 94 -2.45 -2.90 -6.15
C MET A 94 -3.00 -4.28 -5.77
N ASN A 95 -4.30 -4.37 -5.43
CA ASN A 95 -4.95 -5.61 -5.00
C ASN A 95 -4.12 -6.39 -3.94
N ALA A 96 -3.61 -5.68 -2.93
CA ALA A 96 -2.78 -6.27 -1.87
C ALA A 96 -3.60 -6.94 -0.76
N LEU A 97 -4.88 -6.59 -0.65
CA LEU A 97 -5.83 -7.15 0.32
C LEU A 97 -6.75 -8.18 -0.35
N ALA A 98 -7.22 -9.16 0.42
CA ALA A 98 -8.24 -10.11 0.00
C ALA A 98 -9.18 -10.46 1.16
N LEU A 99 -10.33 -11.04 0.86
CA LEU A 99 -11.23 -11.63 1.86
C LEU A 99 -10.93 -13.11 2.03
N THR A 100 -11.06 -13.62 3.25
CA THR A 100 -11.12 -15.07 3.47
C THR A 100 -12.36 -15.65 2.80
N GLY A 101 -12.24 -16.88 2.28
CA GLY A 101 -13.39 -17.65 1.83
C GLY A 101 -13.97 -18.49 2.97
N ALA A 102 -15.20 -18.96 2.79
CA ALA A 102 -15.81 -19.96 3.67
C ALA A 102 -14.97 -21.25 3.66
N LYS A 103 -14.64 -21.77 4.84
CA LYS A 103 -13.89 -23.03 4.96
C LYS A 103 -14.77 -24.25 4.77
N GLU A 104 -16.02 -24.14 5.19
CA GLU A 104 -17.02 -25.21 5.16
C GLU A 104 -18.43 -24.63 4.96
N HIS A 105 -19.40 -25.50 4.67
CA HIS A 105 -20.78 -25.07 4.45
C HIS A 105 -21.37 -24.48 5.74
N GLY A 106 -21.85 -23.24 5.67
CA GLY A 106 -22.39 -22.50 6.82
C GLY A 106 -21.36 -21.64 7.57
N ASP A 107 -20.10 -21.61 7.13
CA ASP A 107 -19.09 -20.69 7.67
C ASP A 107 -19.39 -19.24 7.23
N ILE A 108 -19.76 -18.42 8.20
CA ILE A 108 -20.03 -16.98 8.00
C ILE A 108 -18.82 -16.10 8.35
N HIS A 109 -17.71 -16.69 8.80
CA HIS A 109 -16.53 -15.95 9.25
C HIS A 109 -15.70 -15.46 8.05
N THR A 110 -16.03 -14.26 7.59
CA THR A 110 -15.31 -13.57 6.52
C THR A 110 -14.61 -12.33 7.06
N TYR A 111 -13.30 -12.22 6.83
CA TYR A 111 -12.52 -11.02 7.17
C TYR A 111 -11.50 -10.70 6.09
N ALA A 112 -11.05 -9.45 6.06
CA ALA A 112 -9.99 -9.01 5.18
C ALA A 112 -8.61 -9.41 5.75
N TYR A 113 -7.67 -9.74 4.88
CA TYR A 113 -6.28 -10.00 5.22
C TYR A 113 -5.34 -9.42 4.15
N LEU A 114 -4.10 -9.16 4.55
CA LEU A 114 -3.04 -8.76 3.63
C LEU A 114 -2.55 -9.98 2.83
N LYS A 115 -2.96 -10.06 1.57
CA LYS A 115 -2.59 -11.14 0.65
C LYS A 115 -1.14 -11.01 0.17
N SER A 116 -0.67 -9.79 -0.06
CA SER A 116 0.68 -9.56 -0.60
C SER A 116 1.30 -8.28 -0.04
N ALA A 117 2.21 -8.44 0.92
CA ALA A 117 2.99 -7.33 1.49
C ALA A 117 3.80 -6.57 0.43
N GLY A 118 4.40 -7.27 -0.53
CA GLY A 118 5.17 -6.65 -1.62
C GLY A 118 4.34 -5.76 -2.56
N ARG A 119 3.01 -5.90 -2.58
CA ARG A 119 2.10 -5.03 -3.34
C ARG A 119 1.52 -3.91 -2.48
N CYS A 120 1.73 -3.94 -1.17
CA CYS A 120 1.20 -2.93 -0.29
C CYS A 120 2.10 -1.69 -0.31
N ILE A 121 1.54 -0.55 -0.71
CA ILE A 121 2.30 0.71 -0.80
C ILE A 121 2.18 1.61 0.42
N GLY A 122 1.56 1.11 1.48
CA GLY A 122 1.31 1.87 2.71
C GLY A 122 0.52 3.17 2.49
N CYS A 123 -0.45 3.17 1.57
CA CYS A 123 -1.25 4.36 1.25
C CYS A 123 -2.34 4.69 2.27
N GLU A 124 -2.52 3.86 3.30
CA GLU A 124 -3.45 4.05 4.43
C GLU A 124 -4.96 4.17 4.07
N LYS A 125 -5.31 4.13 2.78
CA LYS A 125 -6.71 4.20 2.29
C LYS A 125 -7.61 3.11 2.87
N CYS A 126 -7.07 1.91 3.06
CA CYS A 126 -7.81 0.80 3.65
C CYS A 126 -8.27 1.11 5.08
N ALA A 127 -7.37 1.65 5.91
CA ALA A 127 -7.69 2.07 7.28
C ALA A 127 -8.69 3.22 7.28
N ALA A 128 -8.46 4.25 6.44
CA ALA A 128 -9.36 5.40 6.34
C ALA A 128 -10.78 5.03 5.89
N ARG A 129 -10.94 3.95 5.10
CA ARG A 129 -12.24 3.53 4.58
C ARG A 129 -12.98 2.55 5.48
N CYS A 130 -12.31 1.95 6.46
CA CYS A 130 -12.93 0.96 7.34
C CYS A 130 -13.93 1.64 8.29
N PRO A 131 -15.25 1.45 8.12
CA PRO A 131 -16.26 2.19 8.89
C PRO A 131 -16.32 1.78 10.37
N ILE A 132 -15.72 0.63 10.69
CA ILE A 132 -15.70 0.04 12.03
C ILE A 132 -14.30 0.06 12.65
N GLU A 133 -13.34 0.74 12.00
CA GLU A 133 -11.98 0.91 12.48
C GLU A 133 -11.30 -0.41 12.88
N ALA A 134 -11.47 -1.45 12.04
CA ALA A 134 -10.86 -2.76 12.25
C ALA A 134 -9.43 -2.87 11.70
N ILE A 135 -8.87 -1.78 11.17
CA ILE A 135 -7.57 -1.76 10.50
C ILE A 135 -6.67 -0.72 11.17
N GLU A 136 -5.52 -1.16 11.67
CA GLU A 136 -4.47 -0.31 12.23
C GLU A 136 -3.26 -0.32 11.29
N MET A 137 -2.64 0.85 11.06
CA MET A 137 -1.46 0.95 10.20
C MET A 137 -0.19 0.83 11.05
N ILE A 138 0.54 -0.27 10.90
CA ILE A 138 1.73 -0.57 11.72
C ILE A 138 3.01 -0.64 10.87
N PRO A 139 4.18 -0.32 11.44
CA PRO A 139 5.46 -0.42 10.72
C PRO A 139 5.77 -1.83 10.19
N GLN A 140 6.48 -1.89 9.06
CA GLN A 140 6.97 -3.14 8.47
C GLN A 140 8.02 -3.86 9.28
N LEU A 141 8.93 -3.10 9.86
CA LEU A 141 10.02 -3.67 10.64
C LEU A 141 9.71 -3.46 12.11
N ALA A 142 9.89 -4.51 12.89
CA ALA A 142 10.00 -4.37 14.34
C ALA A 142 11.28 -3.57 14.68
N PRO A 143 11.40 -3.01 15.90
CA PRO A 143 12.57 -2.24 16.29
C PRO A 143 13.92 -2.98 16.17
N ASP A 144 13.88 -4.32 16.14
CA ASP A 144 15.02 -5.21 15.94
C ASP A 144 15.38 -5.47 14.46
N GLY A 145 14.64 -4.86 13.52
CA GLY A 145 14.85 -4.99 12.07
C GLY A 145 14.23 -6.25 11.45
N THR A 146 13.48 -7.04 12.21
CA THR A 146 12.77 -8.21 11.66
C THR A 146 11.48 -7.81 10.96
N GLU A 147 11.13 -8.52 9.87
CA GLU A 147 9.85 -8.33 9.18
C GLU A 147 8.70 -8.66 10.13
N ASN A 148 7.73 -7.76 10.22
CA ASN A 148 6.63 -7.89 11.15
C ASN A 148 5.73 -9.09 10.76
N PRO A 149 5.64 -10.14 11.60
CA PRO A 149 5.05 -11.43 11.23
C PRO A 149 3.56 -11.38 10.87
N VAL A 150 2.82 -10.36 11.33
CA VAL A 150 1.43 -10.13 10.93
C VAL A 150 1.27 -9.71 9.46
N ASN A 151 2.35 -9.28 8.80
CA ASN A 151 2.38 -8.94 7.37
C ASN A 151 2.73 -10.13 6.47
N VAL A 152 3.17 -11.27 7.04
CA VAL A 152 3.84 -12.33 6.25
C VAL A 152 2.96 -13.55 6.01
N ARG A 153 1.92 -13.83 6.83
CA ARG A 153 1.00 -14.98 6.61
C ARG A 153 -0.24 -14.98 7.51
N PRO A 154 -1.45 -15.35 6.99
CA PRO A 154 -2.67 -15.52 7.80
C PRO A 154 -2.58 -16.57 8.92
N GLU A 155 -1.65 -17.53 8.80
CA GLU A 155 -1.45 -18.63 9.75
C GLU A 155 -0.84 -18.20 11.10
N TYR A 156 -0.22 -17.01 11.18
CA TYR A 156 0.30 -16.44 12.43
C TYR A 156 -0.74 -15.72 13.30
N LEU A 157 -1.97 -15.49 12.81
CA LEU A 157 -3.07 -14.95 13.63
C LEU A 157 -3.51 -15.90 14.76
N LYS A 158 -3.23 -17.20 14.66
CA LYS A 158 -3.46 -18.16 15.76
C LYS A 158 -2.51 -17.93 16.95
N ALA A 159 -1.40 -17.21 16.76
CA ALA A 159 -0.49 -16.87 17.84
C ALA A 159 -0.94 -15.64 18.63
N THR A 160 -1.75 -14.75 18.05
CA THR A 160 -2.17 -13.50 18.71
C THR A 160 -3.35 -13.68 19.67
N GLU A 161 -4.08 -14.80 19.60
CA GLU A 161 -5.07 -15.18 20.62
C GLU A 161 -4.44 -15.40 22.01
N LYS A 162 -3.12 -15.67 22.08
CA LYS A 162 -2.36 -15.74 23.34
C LYS A 162 -1.73 -14.42 23.78
N THR A 163 -1.59 -13.42 22.92
CA THR A 163 -0.97 -12.14 23.28
C THR A 163 -2.01 -11.07 23.54
N LYS A 164 -2.59 -11.12 24.73
CA LYS A 164 -3.21 -9.97 25.42
C LYS A 164 -2.18 -8.85 25.76
N SER A 165 -1.08 -8.75 24.99
CA SER A 165 0.12 -7.96 25.31
C SER A 165 0.70 -7.19 24.12
N LEU A 166 -0.10 -6.86 23.10
CA LEU A 166 0.29 -5.92 22.03
C LEU A 166 0.22 -4.44 22.47
N LYS A 167 0.12 -4.16 23.77
CA LYS A 167 0.42 -2.82 24.34
C LYS A 167 1.92 -2.63 24.63
N HIS A 168 2.77 -3.62 24.36
CA HIS A 168 4.19 -3.59 24.72
C HIS A 168 5.14 -3.33 23.54
N PHE A 169 4.67 -3.36 22.29
CA PHE A 169 5.48 -3.03 21.10
C PHE A 169 5.45 -1.53 20.73
N MET A 170 4.73 -0.71 21.50
CA MET A 170 4.57 0.74 21.30
C MET A 170 5.04 1.56 22.52
N LYS A 171 6.12 1.16 23.17
CA LYS A 171 6.87 2.01 24.08
C LYS A 171 8.34 2.07 23.69
#